data_AF-A0AA42BRJ1-F1
#
_entry.id   AF-A0AA42BRJ1-F1
#
_cell.length_a   1.000
_cell.length_b   1.000
_cell.length_c   1.000
_cell.angle_alpha   90.00
_cell.angle_beta   90.00
_cell.angle_gamma   90.00
#
_symmetry.space_group_name_H-M   'P 1'
#
loop_
_entity.id
_entity.type
_entity.pdbx_description
1 polymer ?
#
loop_
_entity_poly.entity_id
_entity_poly.type
_entity_poly.pdbx_seq_one_letter_code
_entity_poly.pdbx_strand_id
1 'polypeptide(L)'
;MDQVRAMEIEMLLRIKQLGLNSTPRILIVTRLLPDATGTTCGQRLEKVLGTEHTHILRVPFRTENGIVRKWISRFEVWPYLETFTDDVAHEIAGELQANPDLIIGNYSDGNLVACLLAHKMGVTHCTIAHALEKTKYPNSDLYWKKFEDHYHFSCQFTTDLIAMNHADFII
;
A
#
# COMPACT_ATOMS: atom_id res chain seq x y z
N MET A 1 3.87 -10.17 6.35
CA MET A 1 4.04 -9.86 7.80
C MET A 1 5.46 -10.08 8.29
N ASP A 2 6.22 -11.07 7.79
CA ASP A 2 7.58 -11.31 8.30
C ASP A 2 8.57 -10.19 7.98
N GLN A 3 8.41 -9.54 6.82
CA GLN A 3 9.23 -8.39 6.42
C GLN A 3 9.29 -7.31 7.51
N VAL A 4 8.13 -6.88 8.03
CA VAL A 4 8.08 -5.79 9.01
C VAL A 4 8.68 -6.17 10.37
N ARG A 5 8.63 -7.46 10.74
CA ARG A 5 9.28 -7.96 11.96
C ARG A 5 10.80 -7.86 11.85
N ALA A 6 11.35 -8.34 10.73
CA ALA A 6 12.78 -8.24 10.47
C ALA A 6 13.23 -6.77 10.35
N MET A 7 12.41 -5.93 9.69
CA MET A 7 12.69 -4.52 9.51
C MET A 7 12.71 -3.76 10.84
N GLU A 8 11.73 -3.99 11.72
CA GLU A 8 11.71 -3.34 13.04
C GLU A 8 12.94 -3.71 13.88
N ILE A 9 13.34 -5.00 13.87
CA ILE A 9 14.54 -5.46 14.57
C ILE A 9 15.79 -4.73 14.08
N GLU A 10 15.96 -4.62 12.75
CA GLU A 10 17.11 -3.94 12.17
C GLU A 10 17.06 -2.42 12.42
N MET A 11 15.88 -1.78 12.33
CA MET A 11 15.73 -0.35 12.65
C MET A 11 16.13 -0.05 14.09
N LEU A 12 15.65 -0.84 15.05
CA LEU A 12 16.02 -0.72 16.46
C LEU A 12 17.52 -0.89 16.67
N LEU A 13 18.13 -1.89 16.01
CA LEU A 13 19.56 -2.14 16.07
C LEU A 13 20.37 -0.93 15.55
N ARG A 14 19.99 -0.37 14.40
CA ARG A 14 20.69 0.76 13.78
C ARG A 14 20.57 2.03 14.60
N ILE A 15 19.37 2.35 15.08
CA ILE A 15 19.14 3.50 15.96
C ILE A 15 20.05 3.41 17.19
N LYS A 16 20.10 2.25 17.84
CA LYS A 16 20.95 2.02 19.02
C LYS A 16 22.44 2.15 18.69
N GLN A 17 22.90 1.57 17.58
CA GLN A 17 24.31 1.63 17.16
C GLN A 17 24.78 3.05 16.85
N LEU A 18 23.88 3.91 16.35
CA LEU A 18 24.15 5.32 16.08
C LEU A 18 24.04 6.21 17.33
N GLY A 19 23.71 5.64 18.50
CA GLY A 19 23.53 6.39 19.74
C GLY A 19 22.30 7.30 19.73
N LEU A 20 21.31 7.01 18.87
CA LEU A 20 20.06 7.75 18.78
C LEU A 20 19.02 7.17 19.76
N ASN A 21 18.11 8.04 20.22
CA ASN A 21 17.01 7.67 21.12
C ASN A 21 15.63 7.70 20.44
N SER A 22 15.59 7.84 19.11
CA SER A 22 14.35 7.84 18.34
C SER A 22 13.64 6.48 18.40
N THR A 23 12.32 6.47 18.47
CA THR A 23 11.53 5.24 18.37
C THR A 23 11.12 5.03 16.91
N PRO A 24 11.43 3.88 16.29
CA PRO A 24 10.97 3.61 14.92
C PRO A 24 9.45 3.46 14.90
N ARG A 25 8.84 3.60 13.72
CA ARG A 25 7.41 3.34 13.53
C ARG A 25 7.21 2.75 12.13
N ILE A 26 6.49 1.64 12.05
CA ILE A 26 6.15 1.01 10.77
C ILE A 26 4.62 0.95 10.66
N LEU A 27 4.08 1.50 9.59
CA LEU A 27 2.65 1.44 9.27
C LEU A 27 2.43 0.59 8.03
N ILE A 28 1.70 -0.51 8.19
CA ILE A 28 1.17 -1.30 7.06
C ILE A 28 -0.18 -0.72 6.70
N VAL A 29 -0.24 0.03 5.61
CA VAL A 29 -1.49 0.63 5.15
C VAL A 29 -2.27 -0.38 4.32
N THR A 30 -3.56 -0.52 4.61
CA THR A 30 -4.47 -1.35 3.82
C THR A 30 -5.90 -0.84 3.91
N ARG A 31 -6.82 -1.47 3.17
CA ARG A 31 -8.23 -1.08 3.16
C ARG A 31 -8.93 -1.50 4.45
N LEU A 32 -9.75 -0.60 4.99
CA LEU A 32 -10.72 -0.88 6.05
C LEU A 32 -11.98 -1.52 5.45
N LEU A 33 -12.36 -2.68 5.98
CA LEU A 33 -13.52 -3.46 5.56
C LEU A 33 -14.49 -3.63 6.74
N PRO A 34 -15.48 -2.72 6.90
CA PRO A 34 -16.37 -2.71 8.06
C PRO A 34 -17.22 -3.98 8.21
N ASP A 35 -17.58 -4.60 7.08
CA ASP A 35 -18.54 -5.71 7.04
C ASP A 35 -17.86 -7.10 7.05
N ALA A 36 -16.52 -7.14 7.17
CA ALA A 36 -15.75 -8.38 7.20
C ALA A 36 -15.80 -9.04 8.59
N THR A 37 -16.93 -9.65 8.93
CA THR A 37 -17.16 -10.31 10.22
C THR A 37 -16.20 -11.48 10.46
N GLY A 38 -15.87 -11.72 11.74
CA GLY A 38 -14.89 -12.76 12.13
C GLY A 38 -13.43 -12.39 11.88
N THR A 39 -13.15 -11.17 11.44
CA THR A 39 -11.80 -10.65 11.19
C THR A 39 -11.57 -9.31 11.90
N THR A 40 -10.32 -8.86 11.95
CA THR A 40 -9.93 -7.52 12.41
C THR A 40 -9.91 -6.48 11.27
N CYS A 41 -10.41 -6.81 10.08
CA CYS A 41 -10.33 -5.93 8.91
C CYS A 41 -11.14 -4.62 9.04
N GLY A 42 -12.08 -4.54 9.99
CA GLY A 42 -12.79 -3.33 10.36
C GLY A 42 -12.10 -2.47 11.43
N GLN A 43 -11.00 -2.95 12.03
CA GLN A 43 -10.26 -2.23 13.07
C GLN A 43 -9.27 -1.26 12.43
N ARG A 44 -9.44 0.05 12.67
CA ARG A 44 -8.58 1.11 12.09
C ARG A 44 -7.09 0.89 12.37
N LEU A 45 -6.72 0.59 13.61
CA LEU A 45 -5.32 0.43 14.01
C LEU A 45 -5.12 -0.87 14.78
N GLU A 46 -4.23 -1.73 14.30
CA GLU A 46 -4.00 -3.08 14.82
C GLU A 46 -2.50 -3.32 15.00
N LYS A 47 -2.04 -3.63 16.22
CA LYS A 47 -0.62 -3.92 16.49
C LYS A 47 -0.23 -5.26 15.84
N VAL A 48 0.93 -5.29 15.19
CA VAL A 48 1.44 -6.52 14.58
C VAL A 48 2.03 -7.44 15.66
N LEU A 49 1.61 -8.70 15.68
CA LEU A 49 2.12 -9.68 16.64
C LEU A 49 3.63 -9.91 16.46
N GLY A 50 4.36 -9.86 17.58
CA GLY A 50 5.82 -10.02 17.64
C GLY A 50 6.60 -8.75 17.30
N THR A 51 5.97 -7.59 17.39
CA THR A 51 6.59 -6.27 17.17
C THR A 51 6.19 -5.32 18.28
N GLU A 52 6.95 -4.25 18.50
CA GLU A 52 6.62 -3.20 19.45
C GLU A 52 6.07 -1.93 18.79
N HIS A 53 6.57 -1.61 17.60
CA HIS A 53 6.36 -0.33 16.93
C HIS A 53 5.72 -0.46 15.54
N THR A 54 5.23 -1.65 15.19
CA THR A 54 4.61 -1.92 13.89
C THR A 54 3.10 -2.10 14.03
N HIS A 55 2.35 -1.37 13.20
CA HIS A 55 0.89 -1.37 13.22
C HIS A 55 0.33 -1.50 11.80
N ILE A 56 -0.81 -2.16 11.66
CA ILE A 56 -1.65 -2.10 10.48
C ILE A 56 -2.57 -0.89 10.64
N LEU A 57 -2.53 0.02 9.67
CA LEU A 57 -3.41 1.17 9.55
C LEU A 57 -4.42 0.91 8.42
N ARG A 58 -5.70 0.86 8.76
CA ARG A 58 -6.77 0.59 7.80
C ARG A 58 -7.54 1.85 7.50
N VAL A 59 -7.56 2.23 6.22
CA VAL A 59 -8.26 3.41 5.71
C VAL A 59 -9.40 2.96 4.79
N PRO A 60 -10.63 3.51 4.90
CA PRO A 60 -11.73 3.09 4.06
C PRO A 60 -11.57 3.58 2.62
N PHE A 61 -12.12 2.84 1.65
CA PHE A 61 -12.46 3.43 0.35
C PHE A 61 -13.71 4.29 0.50
N ARG A 62 -13.78 5.40 -0.23
CA ARG A 62 -14.94 6.27 -0.26
C ARG A 62 -15.22 6.83 -1.65
N THR A 63 -16.47 7.22 -1.85
CA THR A 63 -16.93 8.05 -2.98
C THR A 63 -17.66 9.28 -2.44
N GLU A 64 -18.24 10.09 -3.31
CA GLU A 64 -19.11 11.21 -2.91
C GLU A 64 -20.30 10.75 -2.04
N ASN A 65 -20.72 9.49 -2.18
CA ASN A 65 -21.82 8.89 -1.42
C ASN A 65 -21.38 8.29 -0.07
N GLY A 66 -20.11 8.45 0.32
CA GLY A 66 -19.55 7.95 1.57
C GLY A 66 -18.70 6.69 1.43
N ILE A 67 -18.53 5.96 2.54
CA ILE A 67 -17.62 4.81 2.63
C ILE A 67 -18.15 3.60 1.84
N VAL A 68 -17.27 2.99 1.04
CA VAL A 68 -17.54 1.74 0.32
C VAL A 68 -17.21 0.54 1.21
N ARG A 69 -18.25 -0.11 1.73
CA ARG A 69 -18.10 -1.12 2.79
C ARG A 69 -17.76 -2.53 2.31
N LYS A 70 -18.34 -2.95 1.18
CA LYS A 70 -18.18 -4.30 0.63
C LYS A 70 -16.74 -4.58 0.20
N TRP A 71 -16.30 -5.84 0.32
CA TRP A 71 -15.06 -6.29 -0.32
C TRP A 71 -15.14 -6.08 -1.85
N ILE A 72 -13.99 -5.76 -2.46
CA ILE A 72 -13.86 -5.52 -3.90
C ILE A 72 -12.68 -6.34 -4.40
N SER A 73 -12.82 -6.93 -5.58
CA SER A 73 -11.74 -7.65 -6.25
C SER A 73 -10.56 -6.72 -6.49
N ARG A 74 -9.33 -7.21 -6.36
CA ARG A 74 -8.12 -6.44 -6.71
C ARG A 74 -8.10 -5.93 -8.15
N PHE A 75 -8.87 -6.56 -9.04
CA PHE A 75 -9.02 -6.11 -10.43
C PHE A 75 -9.97 -4.92 -10.58
N GLU A 76 -10.72 -4.54 -9.55
CA GLU A 76 -11.78 -3.53 -9.61
C GLU A 76 -11.53 -2.35 -8.66
N VAL A 77 -10.37 -2.30 -7.98
CA VAL A 77 -10.07 -1.26 -6.97
C VAL A 77 -9.65 0.08 -7.58
N TRP A 78 -9.31 0.11 -8.87
CA TRP A 78 -8.71 1.27 -9.55
C TRP A 78 -9.43 2.60 -9.33
N PRO A 79 -10.78 2.68 -9.41
CA PRO A 79 -11.50 3.95 -9.26
C PRO A 79 -11.38 4.58 -7.86
N TYR A 80 -10.90 3.84 -6.87
CA TYR A 80 -10.84 4.31 -5.48
C TYR A 80 -9.44 4.76 -5.06
N LEU A 81 -8.39 4.43 -5.84
CA LEU A 81 -7.01 4.54 -5.37
C LEU A 81 -6.53 5.99 -5.20
N GLU A 82 -7.03 6.93 -6.00
CA GLU A 82 -6.66 8.34 -5.87
C GLU A 82 -7.20 8.93 -4.56
N THR A 83 -8.51 8.85 -4.33
CA THR A 83 -9.14 9.29 -3.08
C THR A 83 -8.56 8.56 -1.86
N PHE A 84 -8.29 7.26 -2.00
CA PHE A 84 -7.65 6.47 -0.95
C PHE A 84 -6.25 6.98 -0.63
N THR A 85 -5.46 7.40 -1.63
CA THR A 85 -4.13 7.98 -1.42
C THR A 85 -4.22 9.25 -0.58
N ASP A 86 -5.18 10.13 -0.88
CA ASP A 86 -5.38 11.36 -0.11
C ASP A 86 -5.76 11.10 1.35
N ASP A 87 -6.68 10.15 1.57
CA ASP A 87 -7.09 9.75 2.92
C ASP A 87 -5.92 9.11 3.68
N VAL A 88 -5.16 8.24 3.02
CA VAL A 88 -3.97 7.61 3.60
C VAL A 88 -2.92 8.65 3.97
N ALA A 89 -2.67 9.66 3.14
CA ALA A 89 -1.72 10.71 3.46
C ALA A 89 -2.12 11.45 4.76
N HIS A 90 -3.41 11.75 4.93
CA HIS A 90 -3.94 12.36 6.13
C HIS A 90 -3.76 11.47 7.37
N GLU A 91 -4.12 10.18 7.25
CA GLU A 91 -4.06 9.21 8.35
C GLU A 91 -2.62 8.90 8.77
N ILE A 92 -1.69 8.77 7.81
CA ILE A 92 -0.25 8.61 8.07
C ILE A 92 0.30 9.83 8.82
N ALA A 93 -0.05 11.05 8.38
CA ALA A 93 0.41 12.27 9.05
C ALA A 93 -0.06 12.33 10.51
N GLY A 94 -1.29 11.87 10.79
CA GLY A 94 -1.81 11.76 12.16
C GLY A 94 -1.07 10.72 13.02
N GLU A 95 -0.75 9.57 12.45
CA GLU A 95 -0.11 8.45 13.17
C GLU A 95 1.40 8.61 13.35
N LEU A 96 2.11 9.18 12.37
CA LEU A 96 3.56 9.39 12.43
C LEU A 96 3.94 10.71 13.08
N GLN A 97 3.05 11.72 13.02
CA GLN A 97 3.36 13.11 13.38
C GLN A 97 4.60 13.68 12.66
N ALA A 98 4.95 13.08 11.53
CA ALA A 98 6.09 13.39 10.67
C ALA A 98 5.85 12.80 9.28
N ASN A 99 6.67 13.18 8.30
CA ASN A 99 6.70 12.47 7.02
C ASN A 99 7.37 11.09 7.20
N PRO A 100 6.94 10.07 6.45
CA PRO A 100 7.67 8.82 6.37
C PRO A 100 9.08 9.04 5.81
N ASP A 101 10.06 8.28 6.28
CA ASP A 101 11.41 8.28 5.70
C ASP A 101 11.52 7.38 4.45
N LEU A 102 10.60 6.42 4.31
CA LEU A 102 10.53 5.45 3.23
C LEU A 102 9.08 5.01 3.00
N ILE A 103 8.68 4.87 1.73
CA ILE A 103 7.40 4.28 1.32
C ILE A 103 7.68 3.06 0.45
N ILE A 104 7.05 1.93 0.78
CA ILE A 104 7.18 0.67 0.04
C ILE A 104 5.82 0.28 -0.56
N GLY A 105 5.69 0.43 -1.88
CA GLY A 105 4.59 -0.10 -2.66
C GLY A 105 4.65 -1.63 -2.75
N ASN A 106 3.49 -2.26 -2.71
CA ASN A 106 3.34 -3.71 -2.83
C ASN A 106 2.22 -4.04 -3.79
N TYR A 107 2.51 -4.85 -4.82
CA TYR A 107 1.58 -5.19 -5.91
C TYR A 107 1.10 -3.94 -6.69
N SER A 108 0.32 -4.10 -7.75
CA SER A 108 -0.03 -3.01 -8.67
C SER A 108 -0.74 -1.84 -7.96
N ASP A 109 -1.79 -2.12 -7.19
CA ASP A 109 -2.57 -1.09 -6.48
C ASP A 109 -1.76 -0.39 -5.38
N GLY A 110 -1.04 -1.15 -4.56
CA GLY A 110 -0.16 -0.61 -3.53
C GLY A 110 1.01 0.18 -4.12
N ASN A 111 1.55 -0.24 -5.27
CA ASN A 111 2.58 0.49 -6.00
C ASN A 111 2.07 1.83 -6.55
N LEU A 112 0.82 1.91 -7.03
CA LEU A 112 0.24 3.19 -7.45
C LEU A 112 0.08 4.14 -6.27
N VAL A 113 -0.49 3.66 -5.17
CA VAL A 113 -0.69 4.47 -3.96
C VAL A 113 0.64 4.95 -3.41
N ALA A 114 1.65 4.07 -3.36
CA ALA A 114 3.01 4.43 -2.95
C ALA A 114 3.65 5.49 -3.85
N CYS A 115 3.51 5.34 -5.17
CA CYS A 115 3.97 6.32 -6.14
C CYS A 115 3.36 7.71 -5.88
N LEU A 116 2.04 7.78 -5.72
CA LEU A 116 1.32 9.04 -5.48
C LEU A 116 1.69 9.66 -4.12
N LEU A 117 1.78 8.85 -3.07
CA LEU A 117 2.19 9.31 -1.73
C LEU A 117 3.63 9.84 -1.74
N ALA A 118 4.56 9.09 -2.35
CA ALA A 118 5.96 9.49 -2.42
C ALA A 118 6.15 10.81 -3.17
N HIS A 119 5.46 10.97 -4.30
CA HIS A 119 5.44 12.23 -5.04
C HIS A 119 4.90 13.38 -4.19
N LYS A 120 3.78 13.17 -3.50
CA LYS A 120 3.12 14.18 -2.66
C LYS A 120 3.94 14.58 -1.44
N MET A 121 4.64 13.63 -0.82
CA MET A 121 5.35 13.83 0.46
C MET A 121 6.86 14.07 0.28
N GLY A 122 7.40 13.88 -0.92
CA GLY A 122 8.84 14.01 -1.21
C GLY A 122 9.67 12.93 -0.50
N VAL A 123 9.20 11.68 -0.52
CA VAL A 123 9.78 10.55 0.22
C VAL A 123 10.35 9.51 -0.73
N THR A 124 11.46 8.86 -0.32
CA THR A 124 12.05 7.73 -1.05
C THR A 124 11.02 6.63 -1.28
N HIS A 125 10.91 6.16 -2.53
CA HIS A 125 9.91 5.21 -2.99
C HIS A 125 10.54 3.89 -3.45
N CYS A 126 10.15 2.81 -2.80
CA CYS A 126 10.42 1.43 -3.21
C CYS A 126 9.15 0.80 -3.79
N THR A 127 9.27 -0.02 -4.84
CA THR A 127 8.17 -0.91 -5.27
C THR A 127 8.57 -2.37 -5.17
N ILE A 128 7.64 -3.22 -4.74
CA ILE A 128 7.75 -4.68 -4.79
C ILE A 128 6.58 -5.21 -5.60
N ALA A 129 6.85 -5.77 -6.79
CA ALA A 129 5.78 -6.21 -7.69
C ALA A 129 4.99 -7.40 -7.14
N HIS A 130 5.66 -8.35 -6.46
CA HIS A 130 5.17 -9.69 -6.08
C HIS A 130 4.76 -10.57 -7.27
N ALA A 131 3.94 -10.05 -8.18
CA ALA A 131 3.57 -10.68 -9.44
C ALA A 131 3.19 -9.60 -10.47
N LEU A 132 3.49 -9.85 -11.75
CA LEU A 132 3.02 -9.03 -12.86
C LEU A 132 1.99 -9.83 -13.65
N GLU A 133 0.73 -9.42 -13.62
CA GLU A 133 -0.36 -10.22 -14.19
C GLU A 133 -0.19 -10.41 -15.70
N LYS A 134 0.49 -9.49 -16.40
CA LYS A 134 0.79 -9.60 -17.83
C LYS A 134 1.49 -10.91 -18.22
N THR A 135 2.33 -11.49 -17.34
CA THR A 135 3.02 -12.77 -17.61
C THR A 135 2.18 -13.98 -17.22
N LYS A 136 1.22 -13.82 -16.29
CA LYS A 136 0.32 -14.88 -15.83
C LYS A 136 -0.85 -15.12 -16.77
N TYR A 137 -1.22 -14.11 -17.55
CA TYR A 137 -2.28 -14.18 -18.56
C TYR A 137 -1.68 -14.02 -19.96
N PRO A 138 -1.40 -15.12 -20.69
CA PRO A 138 -0.76 -15.06 -22.00
C PRO A 138 -1.53 -14.20 -23.00
N ASN A 139 -0.81 -13.33 -23.73
CA ASN A 139 -1.37 -12.39 -24.70
C ASN A 139 -2.41 -11.42 -24.11
N SER A 140 -2.42 -11.21 -22.79
CA SER A 140 -3.32 -10.26 -22.12
C SER A 140 -3.06 -8.82 -22.53
N ASP A 141 -1.85 -8.48 -22.97
CA ASP A 141 -1.51 -7.18 -23.53
C ASP A 141 -2.05 -7.00 -24.95
N LEU A 142 -1.85 -7.98 -25.84
CA LEU A 142 -2.36 -7.93 -27.21
C LEU A 142 -3.89 -7.98 -27.28
N TYR A 143 -4.52 -8.80 -26.42
CA TYR A 143 -5.96 -9.03 -26.41
C TYR A 143 -6.67 -8.39 -25.22
N TRP A 144 -6.09 -7.36 -24.60
CA TRP A 144 -6.58 -6.74 -23.36
C TRP A 144 -8.08 -6.41 -23.40
N LYS A 145 -8.60 -5.94 -24.55
CA LYS A 145 -10.02 -5.62 -24.75
C LYS A 145 -10.96 -6.79 -24.45
N LYS A 146 -10.54 -8.03 -24.68
CA LYS A 146 -11.34 -9.23 -24.39
C LYS A 146 -11.41 -9.56 -22.89
N PHE A 147 -10.44 -9.06 -22.13
CA PHE A 147 -10.31 -9.29 -20.69
C PHE A 147 -10.82 -8.12 -19.86
N GLU A 148 -11.11 -6.99 -20.50
CA GLU A 148 -11.31 -5.71 -19.83
C GLU A 148 -12.49 -5.74 -18.85
N ASP A 149 -13.63 -6.32 -19.24
CA ASP A 149 -14.84 -6.38 -18.41
C ASP A 149 -14.66 -7.18 -17.11
N HIS A 150 -13.63 -8.03 -17.02
CA HIS A 150 -13.41 -8.92 -15.87
C HIS A 150 -12.14 -8.59 -15.07
N TYR A 151 -11.08 -8.18 -15.76
CA TYR A 151 -9.75 -8.03 -15.18
C TYR A 151 -9.25 -6.59 -15.19
N HIS A 152 -9.84 -5.71 -16.00
CA HIS A 152 -9.43 -4.32 -16.13
C HIS A 152 -7.91 -4.16 -16.34
N PHE A 153 -7.34 -4.98 -17.23
CA PHE A 153 -5.90 -4.99 -17.47
C PHE A 153 -5.37 -3.68 -18.04
N SER A 154 -6.22 -2.89 -18.71
CA SER A 154 -5.83 -1.54 -19.14
C SER A 154 -5.37 -0.68 -17.94
N CYS A 155 -6.13 -0.68 -16.85
CA CYS A 155 -5.79 0.03 -15.62
C CYS A 155 -4.55 -0.58 -14.96
N GLN A 156 -4.50 -1.90 -14.84
CA GLN A 156 -3.41 -2.58 -14.15
C GLN A 156 -2.07 -2.39 -14.85
N PHE A 157 -2.00 -2.59 -16.17
CA PHE A 157 -0.74 -2.46 -16.91
C PHE A 157 -0.26 -1.01 -16.99
N THR A 158 -1.19 -0.05 -17.06
CA THR A 158 -0.85 1.38 -16.95
C THR A 158 -0.24 1.69 -15.59
N THR A 159 -0.87 1.19 -14.52
CA THR A 159 -0.40 1.34 -13.15
C THR A 159 0.99 0.74 -12.94
N ASP A 160 1.19 -0.49 -13.43
CA ASP A 160 2.46 -1.20 -13.33
C ASP A 160 3.58 -0.39 -14.00
N LEU A 161 3.35 0.15 -15.19
CA LEU A 161 4.33 0.98 -15.91
C LEU A 161 4.64 2.29 -15.19
N ILE A 162 3.61 2.98 -14.66
CA ILE A 162 3.80 4.22 -13.89
C ILE A 162 4.67 3.94 -12.68
N ALA A 163 4.30 2.95 -11.86
CA ALA A 163 4.99 2.72 -10.61
C ALA A 163 6.41 2.17 -10.81
N MET A 164 6.64 1.30 -11.80
CA MET A 164 8.00 0.82 -12.12
C MET A 164 8.95 1.95 -12.51
N ASN A 165 8.48 2.93 -13.27
CA ASN A 165 9.34 4.03 -13.76
C ASN A 165 9.44 5.19 -12.76
N HIS A 166 8.53 5.29 -11.79
CA HIS A 166 8.57 6.31 -10.75
C HIS A 166 9.31 5.84 -9.48
N ALA A 167 9.56 4.54 -9.32
CA ALA A 167 10.29 4.03 -8.16
C ALA A 167 11.74 4.55 -8.13
N ASP A 168 12.21 4.95 -6.95
CA ASP A 168 13.65 5.21 -6.75
C ASP A 168 14.43 3.89 -6.82
N PHE A 169 13.83 2.79 -6.35
CA PHE A 169 14.36 1.44 -6.52
C PHE A 169 13.26 0.36 -6.48
N ILE A 170 13.59 -0.81 -7.01
CA ILE A 170 12.69 -1.96 -7.13
C ILE A 170 13.33 -3.17 -6.43
N ILE A 171 12.53 -3.92 -5.65
CA ILE A 171 12.91 -5.20 -5.03
C ILE A 171 12.05 -6.32 -5.61
#